data_AF-A0A7W0U073-F1
#
_entry.id   AF-A0A7W0U073-F1
#
_cell.length_a   1.000
_cell.length_b   1.000
_cell.length_c   1.000
_cell.angle_alpha   90.00
_cell.angle_beta   90.00
_cell.angle_gamma   90.00
#
_symmetry.space_group_name_H-M   'P 1'
#
loop_
_entity.id
_entity.type
_entity.pdbx_description
1 polymer ?
#
loop_
_entity_poly.entity_id
_entity_poly.type
_entity_poly.pdbx_seq_one_letter_code
_entity_poly.pdbx_strand_id
1 'polypeptide(L)'
;MGRHARKQTFGGPAVVAVAVVAAVIKLVMAFVKPDPTSSTEQALTSASLAPSETSSRLSLGITATPSSVPSPTTAAPTPPAGVTLAFAGDVHFTGRTGPLLDAPATAFGPIAQTLSAADIAMVNLETAITERGQEEPKQFHFRAPSTALDALVAAGVDVASLANNHAADYGPVGLDDTLAAIDQGGLPVVGIGRDAASAYAPYRTEVRGTGLSFFASARFRTGRTPPGPRRTVRRA
;
A
#
# COMPACT_ATOMS: atom_id res chain seq x y z
N MET A 1 -39.65 -28.35 -33.47
CA MET A 1 -39.23 -27.99 -32.10
C MET A 1 -37.79 -27.47 -32.19
N GLY A 2 -37.35 -26.36 -31.58
CA GLY A 2 -37.66 -25.79 -30.26
C GLY A 2 -36.52 -26.17 -29.29
N ARG A 3 -35.81 -25.26 -28.59
CA ARG A 3 -36.07 -23.84 -28.28
C ARG A 3 -34.78 -23.00 -28.25
N HIS A 4 -34.89 -21.69 -28.47
CA HIS A 4 -33.82 -20.73 -28.21
C HIS A 4 -33.59 -20.53 -26.70
N ALA A 5 -32.33 -20.44 -26.28
CA ALA A 5 -31.94 -19.91 -24.98
C ALA A 5 -31.62 -18.41 -25.09
N ARG A 6 -32.28 -17.59 -24.26
CA ARG A 6 -32.29 -16.12 -24.31
C ARG A 6 -31.20 -15.58 -23.39
N LYS A 7 -30.30 -14.72 -23.87
CA LYS A 7 -29.37 -13.97 -22.98
C LYS A 7 -30.19 -13.06 -22.07
N GLN A 8 -29.92 -13.09 -20.76
CA GLN A 8 -30.43 -12.12 -19.80
C GLN A 8 -29.31 -11.16 -19.42
N THR A 9 -29.55 -9.86 -19.61
CA THR A 9 -28.74 -8.77 -19.06
C THR A 9 -29.44 -8.22 -17.83
N PHE A 10 -28.73 -8.09 -16.71
CA PHE A 10 -29.17 -7.30 -15.57
C PHE A 10 -28.21 -6.12 -15.34
N GLY A 11 -28.77 -4.93 -15.18
CA GLY A 11 -28.04 -3.71 -14.83
C GLY A 11 -27.73 -3.64 -13.33
N GLY A 12 -26.86 -2.70 -12.95
CA GLY A 12 -26.43 -2.48 -11.56
C GLY A 12 -27.51 -1.84 -10.65
N PRO A 13 -27.09 -1.31 -9.47
CA PRO A 13 -26.27 -0.09 -9.52
C PRO A 13 -25.04 -0.07 -8.60
N ALA A 14 -24.02 0.67 -9.01
CA ALA A 14 -22.87 1.03 -8.18
C ALA A 14 -23.11 2.39 -7.49
N VAL A 15 -23.38 2.39 -6.18
CA VAL A 15 -23.53 3.64 -5.37
C VAL A 15 -22.82 3.57 -4.01
N VAL A 16 -22.48 2.40 -3.49
CA VAL A 16 -22.04 2.23 -2.07
C VAL A 16 -20.64 2.81 -1.77
N ALA A 17 -19.76 2.93 -2.76
CA ALA A 17 -18.35 3.28 -2.53
C ALA A 17 -18.10 4.75 -2.10
N VAL A 18 -18.92 5.71 -2.53
CA VAL A 18 -18.64 7.15 -2.35
C VAL A 18 -18.88 7.63 -0.90
N ALA A 19 -19.88 7.06 -0.22
CA ALA A 19 -20.25 7.49 1.13
C ALA A 19 -19.17 7.18 2.19
N VAL A 20 -18.43 6.07 2.04
CA VAL A 20 -17.40 5.64 3.00
C VAL A 20 -16.19 6.58 2.97
N VAL A 21 -15.75 7.01 1.78
CA VAL A 21 -14.60 7.92 1.62
C VAL A 21 -14.85 9.28 2.28
N ALA A 22 -16.05 9.84 2.12
CA ALA A 22 -16.42 11.11 2.75
C ALA A 22 -16.45 11.05 4.29
N ALA A 23 -16.81 9.89 4.86
CA ALA A 23 -16.79 9.68 6.31
C ALA A 23 -15.36 9.61 6.87
N VAL A 24 -14.44 8.93 6.16
CA VAL A 24 -13.02 8.85 6.55
C VAL A 24 -12.35 10.23 6.49
N ILE A 25 -12.59 11.03 5.45
CA ILE A 25 -12.03 12.39 5.34
C ILE A 25 -12.52 13.30 6.48
N LYS A 26 -13.82 13.24 6.84
CA LYS A 26 -14.35 14.00 7.98
C LYS A 26 -13.76 13.56 9.32
N LEU A 27 -13.47 12.26 9.48
CA LEU A 27 -12.83 11.74 10.69
C LEU A 27 -11.37 12.22 10.81
N VAL A 28 -10.61 12.22 9.71
CA VAL A 28 -9.22 12.71 9.68
C VAL A 28 -9.14 14.22 10.01
N MET A 29 -10.04 15.03 9.45
CA MET A 29 -10.07 16.48 9.71
C MET A 29 -10.47 16.84 11.15
N ALA A 30 -11.13 15.94 11.89
CA ALA A 30 -11.53 16.18 13.28
C ALA A 30 -10.38 16.08 14.31
N PHE A 31 -9.22 15.53 13.91
CA PHE A 31 -8.05 15.35 14.79
C PHE A 31 -6.87 16.28 14.47
N VAL A 32 -6.96 17.10 13.42
CA VAL A 32 -5.95 18.14 13.14
C VAL A 32 -6.28 19.39 13.96
N LYS A 33 -5.56 19.57 15.07
CA LYS A 33 -5.62 20.79 15.88
C LYS A 33 -4.54 21.75 15.36
N PRO A 34 -4.87 22.96 14.87
CA PRO A 34 -3.86 23.87 14.32
C PRO A 34 -3.04 24.50 15.45
N ASP A 35 -1.71 24.39 15.37
CA ASP A 35 -0.79 25.07 16.29
C ASP A 35 -0.70 26.56 15.97
N PRO A 36 -0.83 27.46 16.96
CA PRO A 36 -1.03 28.89 16.74
C PRO A 36 0.28 29.70 16.76
N THR A 37 1.25 29.41 15.88
CA THR A 37 2.45 30.27 15.71
C THR A 37 3.01 30.30 14.28
N SER A 38 2.47 31.18 13.44
CA SER A 38 3.18 31.75 12.27
C SER A 38 2.44 32.98 11.72
N SER A 39 2.56 34.10 12.43
CA SER A 39 2.02 35.40 12.02
C SER A 39 3.12 36.46 11.96
N THR A 40 3.61 36.73 10.75
CA THR A 40 4.35 37.94 10.36
C THR A 40 4.04 38.10 8.86
N GLU A 41 3.18 39.04 8.42
CA GLU A 41 3.50 40.45 8.15
C GLU A 41 4.83 40.65 7.39
N GLN A 42 4.93 41.49 6.35
CA GLN A 42 4.04 42.59 5.91
C GLN A 42 4.22 42.89 4.41
N ALA A 43 3.39 43.76 3.83
CA ALA A 43 3.45 44.16 2.42
C ALA A 43 3.92 45.62 2.22
N LEU A 44 4.63 45.88 1.12
CA LEU A 44 4.96 47.19 0.53
C LEU A 44 4.91 46.99 -1.01
N THR A 45 4.11 47.64 -1.87
CA THR A 45 3.95 49.10 -2.19
C THR A 45 5.30 49.74 -2.57
N SER A 46 5.53 50.48 -3.67
CA SER A 46 4.77 50.93 -4.87
C SER A 46 5.77 51.01 -6.08
N ALA A 47 5.56 51.60 -7.28
CA ALA A 47 4.51 52.47 -7.84
C ALA A 47 4.47 52.46 -9.41
N SER A 48 3.32 52.89 -9.93
CA SER A 48 3.04 53.69 -11.16
C SER A 48 4.20 54.31 -11.97
N LEU A 49 4.10 54.28 -13.32
CA LEU A 49 3.81 55.47 -14.15
C LEU A 49 3.66 55.12 -15.65
N ALA A 50 2.68 55.73 -16.32
CA ALA A 50 2.57 55.79 -17.78
C ALA A 50 3.06 57.17 -18.28
N PRO A 51 3.31 57.31 -19.59
CA PRO A 51 2.49 58.30 -20.31
C PRO A 51 1.99 57.82 -21.69
N SER A 52 0.90 58.45 -22.14
CA SER A 52 0.36 58.33 -23.49
C SER A 52 1.25 59.03 -24.52
N GLU A 53 1.24 58.55 -25.77
CA GLU A 53 1.24 59.42 -26.94
C GLU A 53 0.28 58.92 -28.02
N THR A 54 -0.19 59.86 -28.84
CA THR A 54 -1.23 59.67 -29.86
C THR A 54 -0.66 60.03 -31.21
N SER A 55 -0.73 59.14 -32.22
CA SER A 55 -1.12 59.54 -33.60
C SER A 55 -1.15 58.42 -34.65
N SER A 56 -2.25 58.44 -35.41
CA SER A 56 -2.31 58.34 -36.87
C SER A 56 -1.58 57.22 -37.63
N ARG A 57 -2.37 56.23 -38.05
CA ARG A 57 -2.53 55.74 -39.43
C ARG A 57 -1.31 55.80 -40.37
N LEU A 58 -0.95 54.64 -40.93
CA LEU A 58 -1.07 54.44 -42.37
C LEU A 58 -1.45 52.98 -42.69
N SER A 59 -2.44 52.78 -43.56
CA SER A 59 -2.81 51.47 -44.07
C SER A 59 -2.02 51.18 -45.34
N LEU A 60 -1.30 50.07 -45.38
CA LEU A 60 -0.70 49.50 -46.58
C LEU A 60 -1.26 48.09 -46.74
N GLY A 61 -2.15 47.94 -47.72
CA GLY A 61 -2.78 46.67 -48.02
C GLY A 61 -1.77 45.66 -48.55
N ILE A 62 -1.60 44.56 -47.84
CA ILE A 62 -0.96 43.35 -48.35
C ILE A 62 -2.03 42.26 -48.31
N THR A 63 -2.45 41.79 -49.48
CA THR A 63 -3.38 40.66 -49.62
C THR A 63 -2.64 39.39 -49.23
N ALA A 64 -2.60 39.09 -47.93
CA ALA A 64 -2.09 37.83 -47.42
C ALA A 64 -3.13 36.73 -47.70
N THR A 65 -2.76 35.78 -48.57
CA THR A 65 -3.49 34.52 -48.75
C THR A 65 -3.57 33.79 -47.40
N PRO A 66 -4.74 33.23 -47.02
CA PRO A 66 -4.85 32.46 -45.79
C PRO A 66 -4.17 31.09 -45.94
N SER A 67 -2.87 31.03 -45.70
CA SER A 67 -2.18 29.76 -45.43
C SER A 67 -2.65 29.22 -44.09
N SER A 68 -3.55 28.24 -44.14
CA SER A 68 -3.99 27.47 -42.98
C SER A 68 -2.85 26.58 -42.47
N VAL A 69 -1.95 27.15 -41.67
CA VAL A 69 -1.07 26.36 -40.80
C VAL A 69 -1.97 25.74 -39.72
N PRO A 70 -2.08 24.40 -39.62
CA PRO A 70 -2.79 23.81 -38.51
C PRO A 70 -2.01 24.12 -37.23
N SER A 71 -2.64 24.85 -36.31
CA SER A 71 -2.12 25.01 -34.95
C SER A 71 -1.80 23.63 -34.37
N PRO A 72 -0.68 23.44 -33.65
CA PRO A 72 -0.44 22.19 -32.95
C PRO A 72 -1.54 22.01 -31.91
N THR A 73 -2.48 21.11 -32.18
CA THR A 73 -3.44 20.64 -31.20
C THR A 73 -2.65 19.96 -30.08
N THR A 74 -2.37 20.70 -29.02
CA THR A 74 -1.93 20.13 -27.75
C THR A 74 -3.00 19.15 -27.32
N ALA A 75 -2.73 17.86 -27.49
CA ALA A 75 -3.63 16.81 -27.03
C ALA A 75 -3.89 17.03 -25.54
N ALA A 76 -5.16 17.10 -25.15
CA ALA A 76 -5.52 17.18 -23.75
C ALA A 76 -4.88 15.99 -23.02
N PRO A 77 -4.30 16.19 -21.82
CA PRO A 77 -3.64 15.12 -21.10
C PRO A 77 -4.64 13.97 -20.87
N THR A 78 -4.29 12.78 -21.37
CA THR A 78 -5.06 11.56 -21.14
C THR A 78 -5.27 11.40 -19.64
N PRO A 79 -6.50 11.19 -19.15
CA PRO A 79 -6.73 10.92 -17.72
C PRO A 79 -5.82 9.76 -17.27
N PRO A 80 -5.17 9.86 -16.10
CA PRO A 80 -4.27 8.81 -15.64
C PRO A 80 -5.01 7.47 -15.62
N ALA A 81 -4.44 6.47 -16.28
CA ALA A 81 -5.04 5.15 -16.35
C ALA A 81 -5.17 4.59 -14.93
N GLY A 82 -6.39 4.23 -14.52
CA GLY A 82 -6.67 3.82 -13.15
C GLY A 82 -5.76 2.68 -12.69
N VAL A 83 -5.30 2.76 -11.44
CA VAL A 83 -4.44 1.76 -10.80
C VAL A 83 -5.30 0.77 -10.04
N THR A 84 -5.03 -0.52 -10.19
CA THR A 84 -5.70 -1.61 -9.47
C THR A 84 -4.78 -2.15 -8.38
N LEU A 85 -5.26 -2.16 -7.14
CA LEU A 85 -4.54 -2.72 -5.99
C LEU A 85 -5.29 -3.93 -5.46
N ALA A 86 -4.60 -5.05 -5.24
CA ALA A 86 -5.12 -6.21 -4.53
C ALA A 86 -4.55 -6.26 -3.10
N PHE A 87 -5.40 -6.56 -2.13
CA PHE A 87 -4.99 -6.80 -0.74
C PHE A 87 -5.56 -8.13 -0.26
N ALA A 88 -4.68 -9.03 0.20
CA ALA A 88 -5.07 -10.23 0.92
C ALA A 88 -4.76 -10.09 2.41
N GLY A 89 -5.48 -10.86 3.23
CA GLY A 89 -5.22 -10.96 4.67
C GLY A 89 -4.04 -11.89 4.98
N ASP A 90 -4.13 -12.53 6.13
CA ASP A 90 -3.08 -13.36 6.72
C ASP A 90 -2.74 -14.59 5.86
N VAL A 91 -1.48 -14.68 5.45
CA VAL A 91 -0.88 -15.82 4.75
C VAL A 91 0.09 -16.51 5.71
N HIS A 92 -0.13 -17.80 5.93
CA HIS A 92 0.79 -18.67 6.68
C HIS A 92 0.82 -20.09 6.08
N PHE A 93 1.97 -20.75 6.21
CA PHE A 93 2.23 -22.09 5.65
C PHE A 93 2.34 -23.14 6.76
N THR A 94 1.35 -23.19 7.65
CA THR A 94 1.33 -24.11 8.81
C THR A 94 0.18 -25.10 8.75
N GLY A 95 0.38 -26.29 9.32
CA GLY A 95 -0.58 -27.38 9.24
C GLY A 95 -0.89 -27.74 7.78
N ARG A 96 -2.16 -27.61 7.37
CA ARG A 96 -2.62 -28.02 6.03
C ARG A 96 -2.01 -27.23 4.86
N THR A 97 -1.46 -26.03 5.09
CA THR A 97 -0.83 -25.22 4.03
C THR A 97 0.68 -25.42 3.92
N GLY A 98 1.32 -26.07 4.90
CA GLY A 98 2.77 -26.35 4.88
C GLY A 98 3.24 -27.14 3.65
N PRO A 99 2.61 -28.30 3.32
CA PRO A 99 3.00 -29.11 2.15
C PRO A 99 2.83 -28.41 0.79
N LEU A 100 2.16 -27.26 0.73
CA LEU A 100 2.06 -26.47 -0.52
C LEU A 100 3.42 -25.87 -0.90
N LEU A 101 4.34 -25.73 0.06
CA LEU A 101 5.71 -25.25 -0.16
C LEU A 101 6.65 -26.31 -0.77
N ASP A 102 6.19 -27.55 -0.95
CA ASP A 102 6.89 -28.55 -1.78
C ASP A 102 6.82 -28.20 -3.28
N ALA A 103 5.83 -27.37 -3.67
CA ALA A 103 5.63 -26.87 -5.03
C ALA A 103 5.26 -25.36 -5.02
N PRO A 104 6.17 -24.48 -4.55
CA PRO A 104 5.85 -23.10 -4.19
C PRO A 104 5.22 -22.31 -5.35
N ALA A 105 5.68 -22.57 -6.58
CA ALA A 105 5.14 -21.98 -7.82
C ALA A 105 3.63 -22.21 -8.05
N THR A 106 3.00 -23.13 -7.32
CA THR A 106 1.57 -23.45 -7.42
C THR A 106 0.82 -23.33 -6.09
N ALA A 107 1.49 -22.94 -5.00
CA ALA A 107 0.97 -23.02 -3.63
C ALA A 107 -0.34 -22.23 -3.42
N PHE A 108 -0.51 -21.09 -4.12
CA PHE A 108 -1.72 -20.28 -4.05
C PHE A 108 -2.87 -20.79 -4.94
N GLY A 109 -2.59 -21.66 -5.93
CA GLY A 109 -3.58 -22.16 -6.85
C GLY A 109 -4.37 -21.03 -7.56
N PRO A 110 -5.70 -21.14 -7.72
CA PRO A 110 -6.49 -20.19 -8.51
C PRO A 110 -6.48 -18.73 -8.02
N ILE A 111 -6.19 -18.44 -6.74
CA ILE A 111 -6.20 -17.03 -6.27
C ILE A 111 -5.02 -16.23 -6.82
N ALA A 112 -3.93 -16.90 -7.23
CA ALA A 112 -2.79 -16.26 -7.89
C ALA A 112 -3.23 -15.42 -9.10
N GLN A 113 -4.18 -15.90 -9.89
CA GLN A 113 -4.74 -15.15 -11.03
C GLN A 113 -5.42 -13.84 -10.63
N THR A 114 -5.94 -13.74 -9.40
CA THR A 114 -6.54 -12.49 -8.89
C THR A 114 -5.48 -11.53 -8.38
N LEU A 115 -4.45 -12.04 -7.71
CA LEU A 115 -3.32 -11.25 -7.21
C LEU A 115 -2.51 -10.69 -8.39
N SER A 116 -2.04 -11.56 -9.29
CA SER A 116 -1.23 -11.21 -10.47
C SER A 116 -1.95 -10.40 -11.56
N ALA A 117 -3.24 -10.09 -11.39
CA ALA A 117 -4.02 -9.25 -12.29
C ALA A 117 -4.16 -7.80 -11.80
N ALA A 118 -3.76 -7.51 -10.55
CA ALA A 118 -3.61 -6.15 -10.06
C ALA A 118 -2.33 -5.51 -10.63
N ASP A 119 -2.22 -4.18 -10.54
CA ASP A 119 -0.96 -3.49 -10.81
C ASP A 119 0.02 -3.59 -9.62
N ILE A 120 -0.52 -3.77 -8.40
CA ILE A 120 0.22 -4.17 -7.18
C ILE A 120 -0.69 -5.08 -6.34
N ALA A 121 -0.17 -6.22 -5.90
CA ALA A 121 -0.78 -7.07 -4.88
C ALA A 121 0.03 -7.06 -3.57
N MET A 122 -0.66 -6.87 -2.45
CA MET A 122 -0.07 -6.90 -1.11
C MET A 122 -0.75 -7.94 -0.21
N VAL A 123 0.02 -8.63 0.63
CA VAL A 123 -0.50 -9.57 1.65
C VAL A 123 0.01 -9.24 3.06
N ASN A 124 -0.63 -9.81 4.08
CA ASN A 124 -0.03 -9.90 5.42
C ASN A 124 0.65 -11.27 5.58
N LEU A 125 1.96 -11.30 5.73
CA LEU A 125 2.74 -12.54 5.92
C LEU A 125 2.78 -12.88 7.42
N GLU A 126 1.79 -13.66 7.86
CA GLU A 126 1.57 -14.03 9.25
C GLU A 126 2.42 -15.25 9.65
N THR A 127 3.73 -15.24 9.37
CA THR A 127 4.65 -16.31 9.78
C THR A 127 6.09 -15.81 9.84
N ALA A 128 6.86 -16.29 10.81
CA ALA A 128 8.31 -16.14 10.80
C ALA A 128 8.93 -17.03 9.71
N ILE A 129 10.00 -16.55 9.08
CA ILE A 129 10.75 -17.26 8.03
C ILE A 129 12.09 -17.73 8.63
N THR A 130 12.11 -18.96 9.15
CA THR A 130 13.27 -19.48 9.89
C THR A 130 13.17 -21.00 10.08
N GLU A 131 14.31 -21.67 10.20
CA GLU A 131 14.41 -23.05 10.69
C GLU A 131 15.01 -23.12 12.12
N ARG A 132 15.40 -21.97 12.67
CA ARG A 132 16.14 -21.81 13.93
C ARG A 132 15.35 -20.98 14.96
N GLY A 133 16.01 -20.63 16.06
CA GLY A 133 15.40 -19.89 17.17
C GLY A 133 14.51 -20.75 18.08
N GLN A 134 14.00 -20.12 19.13
CA GLN A 134 13.25 -20.77 20.21
C GLN A 134 11.88 -20.11 20.35
N GLU A 135 10.85 -20.92 20.58
CA GLU A 135 9.46 -20.46 20.72
C GLU A 135 9.27 -19.47 21.87
N GLU A 136 8.77 -18.28 21.55
CA GLU A 136 8.36 -17.29 22.55
C GLU A 136 7.17 -17.80 23.40
N PRO A 137 6.97 -17.38 24.66
CA PRO A 137 5.94 -17.94 25.55
C PRO A 137 4.52 -17.44 25.23
N LYS A 138 3.98 -17.84 24.07
CA LYS A 138 2.62 -17.57 23.55
C LYS A 138 1.89 -18.87 23.16
N GLN A 139 0.62 -18.76 22.74
CA GLN A 139 -0.25 -19.91 22.45
C GLN A 139 -0.06 -20.50 21.03
N PHE A 140 0.37 -19.69 20.06
CA PHE A 140 0.43 -20.06 18.66
C PHE A 140 1.73 -19.55 18.04
N HIS A 141 2.38 -20.41 17.26
CA HIS A 141 3.63 -20.10 16.59
C HIS A 141 3.54 -20.48 15.12
N PHE A 142 3.92 -19.57 14.23
CA PHE A 142 3.87 -19.77 12.79
C PHE A 142 5.29 -19.64 12.22
N ARG A 143 5.73 -20.74 11.57
CA ARG A 143 7.04 -20.91 10.94
C ARG A 143 6.85 -21.38 9.52
N ALA A 144 7.66 -20.86 8.61
CA ALA A 144 7.84 -21.41 7.27
C ALA A 144 9.33 -21.34 6.86
N PRO A 145 9.78 -22.23 5.95
CA PRO A 145 11.06 -22.06 5.26
C PRO A 145 11.01 -20.87 4.29
N SER A 146 12.17 -20.48 3.75
CA SER A 146 12.29 -19.36 2.79
C SER A 146 11.47 -19.54 1.51
N THR A 147 11.12 -20.78 1.13
CA THR A 147 10.25 -21.06 -0.03
C THR A 147 8.82 -20.50 0.09
N ALA A 148 8.43 -20.03 1.28
CA ALA A 148 7.23 -19.21 1.45
C ALA A 148 7.30 -17.86 0.72
N LEU A 149 8.50 -17.27 0.61
CA LEU A 149 8.72 -16.05 -0.17
C LEU A 149 8.64 -16.34 -1.68
N ASP A 150 9.23 -17.45 -2.13
CA ASP A 150 9.11 -17.93 -3.52
C ASP A 150 7.65 -18.16 -3.93
N ALA A 151 6.85 -18.74 -3.01
CA ALA A 151 5.43 -18.97 -3.21
C ALA A 151 4.60 -17.68 -3.35
N LEU A 152 4.98 -16.62 -2.62
CA LEU A 152 4.36 -15.30 -2.73
C LEU A 152 4.71 -14.62 -4.06
N VAL A 153 5.99 -14.60 -4.43
CA VAL A 153 6.44 -14.04 -5.71
C VAL A 153 5.79 -14.76 -6.89
N ALA A 154 5.73 -16.10 -6.86
CA ALA A 154 5.08 -16.88 -7.90
C ALA A 154 3.55 -16.69 -7.98
N ALA A 155 2.91 -16.28 -6.89
CA ALA A 155 1.49 -15.92 -6.87
C ALA A 155 1.21 -14.52 -7.42
N GLY A 156 2.24 -13.75 -7.78
CA GLY A 156 2.11 -12.36 -8.21
C GLY A 156 1.86 -11.41 -7.04
N VAL A 157 2.50 -11.64 -5.89
CA VAL A 157 2.55 -10.70 -4.77
C VAL A 157 3.77 -9.80 -4.92
N ASP A 158 3.57 -8.49 -4.92
CA ASP A 158 4.64 -7.50 -5.07
C ASP A 158 5.16 -6.98 -3.72
N VAL A 159 4.33 -7.04 -2.65
CA VAL A 159 4.67 -6.53 -1.32
C VAL A 159 4.08 -7.43 -0.23
N ALA A 160 4.83 -7.70 0.84
CA ALA A 160 4.27 -8.28 2.06
C ALA A 160 4.40 -7.34 3.26
N SER A 161 3.42 -7.39 4.17
CA SER A 161 3.58 -6.89 5.54
C SER A 161 4.08 -8.01 6.44
N LEU A 162 5.08 -7.73 7.28
CA LEU A 162 5.41 -8.54 8.45
C LEU A 162 5.22 -7.77 9.77
N ALA A 163 4.53 -6.62 9.72
CA ALA A 163 4.05 -5.96 10.93
C ALA A 163 2.82 -6.69 11.48
N ASN A 164 3.06 -7.79 12.18
CA ASN A 164 2.03 -8.58 12.84
C ASN A 164 2.56 -9.25 14.13
N ASN A 165 1.74 -10.08 14.77
CA ASN A 165 2.09 -10.70 16.05
C ASN A 165 2.76 -12.08 15.92
N HIS A 166 3.15 -12.48 14.71
CA HIS A 166 3.86 -13.73 14.42
C HIS A 166 5.31 -13.53 13.89
N ALA A 167 5.65 -12.30 13.50
CA ALA A 167 6.98 -11.91 13.00
C ALA A 167 8.19 -12.26 13.90
N ALA A 168 7.98 -12.39 15.21
CA ALA A 168 9.04 -12.65 16.20
C ALA A 168 8.81 -13.93 17.01
N ASP A 169 8.04 -14.89 16.48
CA ASP A 169 7.65 -16.12 17.20
C ASP A 169 8.80 -16.98 17.72
N TYR A 170 9.97 -16.89 17.07
CA TYR A 170 11.16 -17.68 17.37
C TYR A 170 12.31 -16.84 17.96
N GLY A 171 11.94 -15.71 18.58
CA GLY A 171 12.84 -14.78 19.23
C GLY A 171 13.81 -14.09 18.26
N PRO A 172 14.90 -13.48 18.78
CA PRO A 172 15.86 -12.73 17.97
C PRO A 172 16.49 -13.54 16.82
N VAL A 173 16.79 -14.83 17.05
CA VAL A 173 17.39 -15.71 16.02
C VAL A 173 16.42 -15.94 14.85
N GLY A 174 15.13 -16.14 15.13
CA GLY A 174 14.12 -16.28 14.07
C GLY A 174 13.83 -14.98 13.33
N LEU A 175 13.92 -13.85 14.02
CA LEU A 175 13.82 -12.52 13.41
C LEU A 175 15.02 -12.23 12.49
N ASP A 176 16.24 -12.53 12.92
CA ASP A 176 17.45 -12.38 12.11
C ASP A 176 17.41 -13.27 10.85
N ASP A 177 16.97 -14.52 10.98
CA ASP A 177 16.73 -15.42 9.84
C ASP A 177 15.67 -14.87 8.89
N THR A 178 14.57 -14.32 9.42
CA THR A 178 13.49 -13.75 8.61
C THR A 178 14.00 -12.57 7.79
N LEU A 179 14.78 -11.68 8.41
CA LEU A 179 15.39 -10.53 7.74
C LEU A 179 16.44 -10.97 6.69
N ALA A 180 17.24 -12.00 6.99
CA ALA A 180 18.19 -12.56 6.02
C ALA A 180 17.49 -13.23 4.82
N ALA A 181 16.36 -13.91 5.04
CA ALA A 181 15.56 -14.50 3.97
C ALA A 181 14.88 -13.43 3.11
N ILE A 182 14.40 -12.32 3.70
CA ILE A 182 13.85 -11.17 2.97
C ILE A 182 14.92 -10.54 2.06
N ASP A 183 16.13 -10.30 2.59
CA ASP A 183 17.25 -9.74 1.81
C ASP A 183 17.66 -10.62 0.61
N GLN A 184 17.36 -11.93 0.64
CA GLN A 184 17.68 -12.90 -0.42
C GLN A 184 16.51 -13.18 -1.37
N GLY A 185 15.27 -13.18 -0.87
CA GLY A 185 14.08 -13.64 -1.59
C GLY A 185 13.50 -12.64 -2.60
N GLY A 186 14.01 -11.41 -2.65
CA GLY A 186 13.62 -10.41 -3.66
C GLY A 186 12.20 -9.84 -3.54
N LEU A 187 11.40 -10.30 -2.58
CA LEU A 187 10.08 -9.75 -2.26
C LEU A 187 10.22 -8.56 -1.29
N PRO A 188 9.78 -7.34 -1.65
CA PRO A 188 9.67 -6.23 -0.71
C PRO A 188 8.79 -6.57 0.49
N VAL A 189 9.35 -6.43 1.69
CA VAL A 189 8.61 -6.62 2.96
C VAL A 189 8.67 -5.36 3.79
N VAL A 190 7.53 -4.93 4.32
CA VAL A 190 7.37 -3.72 5.14
C VAL A 190 6.92 -4.05 6.56
N GLY A 191 7.20 -3.15 7.50
CA GLY A 191 6.75 -3.28 8.90
C GLY A 191 7.64 -4.15 9.79
N ILE A 192 8.81 -4.56 9.29
CA ILE A 192 9.85 -5.33 9.98
C ILE A 192 11.22 -4.78 9.60
N GLY A 193 12.21 -4.84 10.50
CA GLY A 193 13.53 -4.28 10.24
C GLY A 193 14.53 -4.58 11.35
N ARG A 194 15.80 -4.28 11.08
CA ARG A 194 16.92 -4.41 12.04
C ARG A 194 16.92 -3.30 13.09
N ASP A 195 16.23 -2.20 12.81
CA ASP A 195 16.03 -1.05 13.67
C ASP A 195 14.66 -0.40 13.39
N ALA A 196 14.31 0.63 14.16
CA ALA A 196 13.04 1.35 13.95
C ALA A 196 12.97 2.07 12.59
N ALA A 197 14.10 2.57 12.06
CA ALA A 197 14.10 3.32 10.80
C ALA A 197 13.77 2.43 9.60
N SER A 198 14.36 1.23 9.55
CA SER A 198 14.06 0.18 8.58
C SER A 198 12.65 -0.41 8.78
N ALA A 199 12.23 -0.67 10.03
CA ALA A 199 10.88 -1.19 10.29
C ALA A 199 9.75 -0.23 9.89
N TYR A 200 9.97 1.08 9.98
CA TYR A 200 9.02 2.11 9.52
C TYR A 200 9.26 2.60 8.09
N ALA A 201 10.26 2.08 7.37
CA ALA A 201 10.50 2.45 5.98
C ALA A 201 9.38 1.92 5.07
N PRO A 202 8.72 2.76 4.27
CA PRO A 202 7.74 2.29 3.30
C PRO A 202 8.42 1.74 2.06
N TYR A 203 7.85 0.69 1.47
CA TYR A 203 8.10 0.36 0.06
C TYR A 203 7.45 1.45 -0.81
N ARG A 204 8.20 1.98 -1.77
CA ARG A 204 7.74 3.03 -2.69
C ARG A 204 7.92 2.58 -4.13
N THR A 205 6.93 2.85 -4.96
CA THR A 205 6.92 2.50 -6.39
C THR A 205 6.11 3.51 -7.18
N GLU A 206 6.20 3.50 -8.51
CA GLU A 206 5.35 4.30 -9.39
C GLU A 206 4.64 3.37 -10.38
N VAL A 207 3.33 3.52 -10.48
CA VAL A 207 2.46 2.71 -11.34
C VAL A 207 1.63 3.65 -12.20
N ARG A 208 1.75 3.52 -13.53
CA ARG A 208 0.98 4.34 -14.50
C ARG A 208 1.11 5.87 -14.25
N GLY A 209 2.29 6.34 -13.84
CA GLY A 209 2.53 7.75 -13.48
C GLY A 209 2.00 8.17 -12.11
N THR A 210 1.54 7.22 -11.28
CA THR A 210 1.03 7.46 -9.92
C THR A 210 2.02 6.89 -8.91
N GLY A 211 2.62 7.77 -8.09
CA GLY A 211 3.49 7.36 -6.99
C GLY A 211 2.69 6.72 -5.86
N LEU A 212 3.14 5.54 -5.40
CA LEU A 212 2.54 4.75 -4.34
C LEU A 212 3.53 4.56 -3.18
N SER A 213 3.01 4.38 -1.97
CA SER A 213 3.83 4.07 -0.79
C SER A 213 3.07 3.13 0.14
N PHE A 214 3.68 2.00 0.44
CA PHE A 214 3.13 0.93 1.29
C PHE A 214 3.93 0.88 2.58
N PHE A 215 3.24 0.94 3.72
CA PHE A 215 3.83 0.77 5.05
C PHE A 215 2.89 -0.11 5.88
N ALA A 216 3.42 -0.73 6.92
CA ALA A 216 2.64 -1.51 7.86
C ALA A 216 3.11 -1.23 9.30
N SER A 217 2.21 -1.38 10.27
CA SER A 217 2.55 -1.21 11.69
C SER A 217 1.70 -2.11 12.57
N ALA A 218 2.34 -2.75 13.55
CA ALA A 218 1.70 -3.61 14.54
C ALA A 218 1.73 -2.98 15.91
N ARG A 219 0.69 -3.27 16.70
CA ARG A 219 0.66 -2.93 18.12
C ARG A 219 1.06 -4.14 18.97
N PHE A 220 2.34 -4.21 19.32
CA PHE A 220 2.79 -5.14 20.35
C PHE A 220 2.28 -4.70 21.73
N ARG A 221 1.61 -5.60 22.47
CA ARG A 221 1.19 -5.31 23.85
C ARG A 221 2.37 -5.49 24.80
N THR A 222 3.14 -4.42 24.97
CA THR A 222 4.17 -4.35 26.01
C THR A 222 3.53 -4.53 27.39
N GLY A 223 3.97 -5.54 28.13
CA GLY A 223 3.54 -5.82 29.49
C GLY A 223 2.55 -6.98 29.65
N ARG A 224 3.07 -8.10 30.19
CA ARG A 224 2.41 -8.72 31.35
C ARG A 224 3.07 -8.12 32.57
N THR A 225 2.32 -7.41 33.42
CA THR A 225 2.74 -7.22 34.81
C THR A 225 3.06 -8.61 35.38
N PRO A 226 4.17 -8.81 36.11
CA PRO A 226 4.43 -10.08 36.78
C PRO A 226 3.19 -10.43 37.62
N PRO A 227 2.75 -11.71 37.65
CA PRO A 227 1.66 -12.08 38.55
C PRO A 227 2.07 -11.70 39.97
N GLY A 228 1.32 -10.78 40.58
CA GLY A 228 1.57 -10.33 41.94
C GLY A 228 1.61 -11.54 42.91
N PRO A 229 2.32 -11.43 44.04
CA PRO A 229 2.54 -12.56 44.93
C PRO A 229 1.21 -13.21 45.28
N ARG A 230 1.08 -14.51 44.97
CA ARG A 230 -0.14 -15.28 45.26
C ARG A 230 -0.38 -15.19 46.77
N ARG A 231 -1.44 -14.48 47.19
CA ARG A 231 -1.93 -14.57 48.58
C ARG A 231 -2.37 -16.01 48.82
N THR A 232 -1.51 -16.78 49.47
CA THR A 232 -1.88 -18.07 50.04
C THR A 232 -2.93 -17.81 51.11
N VAL A 233 -4.19 -18.00 50.74
CA VAL A 233 -5.28 -18.07 51.72
C VAL A 233 -5.06 -19.37 52.51
N ARG A 234 -4.32 -19.28 53.61
CA ARG A 234 -4.39 -20.28 54.68
C ARG A 234 -5.83 -20.24 55.18
N ARG A 235 -6.61 -21.26 54.83
CA ARG A 235 -7.84 -21.57 55.55
C ARG A 235 -7.44 -21.98 56.97
N ALA A 236 -8.03 -21.32 57.95
CA ALA A 236 -8.16 -21.82 59.31
C ALA A 236 -9.42 -22.69 59.37
#